data_AF-A0A379FSY6-F1
#
_entry.id   AF-A0A379FSY6-F1
#
_cell.length_a   1.000
_cell.length_b   1.000
_cell.length_c   1.000
_cell.angle_alpha   90.00
_cell.angle_beta   90.00
_cell.angle_gamma   90.00
#
_symmetry.space_group_name_H-M   'P 1'
#
loop_
_entity.id
_entity.type
_entity.pdbx_description
1 polymer ?
#
loop_
_entity_poly.entity_id
_entity_poly.type
_entity_poly.pdbx_seq_one_letter_code
_entity_poly.pdbx_strand_id
1 'polypeptide(L)'
;MPSSSAIGNCIFAKKTRGAWHNVKYLGRYLKRPPISASQLKHYSGGAVVHHYYDHHSQQYRRQTLSQEEMIRRYVSHIPARHFKMIRYYGFLANRKRGRLLSKVYDALDMIHPNVPEKPGFAALIKGFLNTDPYQCILCGNRLRFMSAEKGLHAVTLLSERRDKMAKKHGYKPRPKISVPIISVFG
;
A
#
# COMPACT_ATOMS: atom_id res chain seq x y z
N MET A 1 26.06 1.12 7.68
CA MET A 1 24.89 0.21 7.63
C MET A 1 24.42 -0.03 9.06
N PRO A 2 23.14 0.20 9.34
CA PRO A 2 22.32 -0.86 9.89
C PRO A 2 21.04 -1.03 9.06
N SER A 3 20.76 -2.28 8.72
CA SER A 3 19.57 -2.75 8.02
C SER A 3 18.32 -2.53 8.87
N SER A 4 17.57 -1.47 8.56
CA SER A 4 16.25 -1.21 9.14
C SER A 4 15.20 -1.89 8.28
N SER A 5 14.84 -3.11 8.66
CA SER A 5 13.63 -3.79 8.19
C SER A 5 12.40 -2.94 8.54
N ALA A 6 11.81 -2.30 7.53
CA ALA A 6 10.59 -1.52 7.63
C ALA A 6 9.39 -2.46 7.87
N ILE A 7 9.20 -2.88 9.13
CA ILE A 7 7.93 -3.44 9.59
C ILE A 7 6.99 -2.25 9.74
N GLY A 8 6.07 -2.11 8.78
CA GLY A 8 5.07 -1.05 8.77
C GLY A 8 4.12 -1.15 9.96
N ASN A 9 4.49 -0.53 11.09
CA ASN A 9 3.59 -0.28 12.20
C ASN A 9 2.55 0.76 11.76
N CYS A 10 1.38 0.30 11.30
CA CYS A 10 0.23 1.17 11.09
C CYS A 10 -0.38 1.54 12.44
N ILE A 11 0.04 2.66 13.00
CA ILE A 11 -0.59 3.25 14.19
C ILE A 11 -1.97 3.77 13.77
N PHE A 12 -3.04 3.07 14.16
CA PHE A 12 -4.40 3.59 14.04
C PHE A 12 -4.58 4.76 15.01
N ALA A 13 -4.64 5.98 14.49
CA ALA A 13 -4.91 7.16 15.30
C ALA A 13 -6.34 7.09 15.88
N LYS A 14 -6.47 7.33 17.20
CA LYS A 14 -7.77 7.44 17.88
C LYS A 14 -8.60 8.55 17.24
N LYS A 15 -9.93 8.38 17.20
CA LYS A 15 -10.87 9.38 16.66
C LYS A 15 -10.72 10.69 17.43
N THR A 16 -10.18 11.72 16.78
CA THR A 16 -9.97 13.04 17.38
C THR A 16 -11.28 13.83 17.42
N ARG A 17 -11.54 14.54 18.53
CA ARG A 17 -12.68 15.48 18.67
C ARG A 17 -12.36 16.74 17.86
N GLY A 18 -12.61 16.72 16.55
CA GLY A 18 -12.33 17.88 15.68
C GLY A 18 -12.02 17.52 14.22
N ALA A 19 -12.93 16.80 13.56
CA ALA A 19 -12.71 16.31 12.19
C ALA A 19 -12.35 17.42 11.20
N TRP A 20 -13.01 18.58 11.29
CA TRP A 20 -12.73 19.75 10.46
C TRP A 20 -11.30 20.30 10.64
N HIS A 21 -10.80 20.33 11.87
CA HIS A 21 -9.45 20.82 12.16
C HIS A 21 -8.39 19.89 11.57
N ASN A 22 -8.61 18.58 11.69
CA ASN A 22 -7.74 17.57 11.08
C ASN A 22 -7.74 17.65 9.55
N VAL A 23 -8.91 17.83 8.92
CA VAL A 23 -9.01 17.97 7.46
C VAL A 23 -8.30 19.25 7.00
N LYS A 24 -8.50 20.37 7.71
CA LYS A 24 -7.83 21.65 7.43
C LYS A 24 -6.31 21.54 7.60
N TYR A 25 -5.86 20.84 8.64
CA TYR A 25 -4.44 20.55 8.88
C TYR A 25 -3.87 19.68 7.75
N LEU A 26 -4.47 18.53 7.47
CA LEU A 26 -4.00 17.60 6.45
C LEU A 26 -3.98 18.24 5.05
N GLY A 27 -5.01 19.02 4.72
CA GLY A 27 -5.09 19.76 3.46
C GLY A 27 -3.95 20.76 3.27
N ARG A 28 -3.48 21.42 4.34
CA ARG A 28 -2.31 22.30 4.28
C ARG A 28 -1.03 21.53 4.00
N TYR A 29 -0.85 20.34 4.58
CA TYR A 29 0.32 19.50 4.36
C TYR A 29 0.37 18.88 2.96
N LEU A 30 -0.80 18.54 2.40
CA LEU A 30 -0.88 17.95 1.06
C LEU A 30 -0.73 18.99 -0.06
N LYS A 31 -1.23 20.22 0.15
CA LYS A 31 -1.20 21.28 -0.87
C LYS A 31 0.12 22.04 -0.91
N ARG A 32 0.82 22.17 0.22
CA ARG A 32 2.02 23.02 0.32
C ARG A 32 3.26 22.25 -0.11
N PRO A 33 4.19 22.90 -0.84
CA PRO A 33 5.50 22.32 -1.08
C PRO A 33 6.23 22.06 0.25
N PRO A 34 7.15 21.07 0.29
CA PRO A 34 7.90 20.71 1.50
C PRO A 34 8.64 21.89 2.14
N ILE A 35 9.10 22.83 1.31
CA ILE A 35 9.73 24.06 1.73
C ILE A 35 8.82 25.21 1.29
N SER A 36 8.47 26.07 2.23
CA SER A 36 7.63 27.24 1.95
C SER A 36 8.43 28.34 1.26
N ALA A 37 7.81 29.09 0.34
CA ALA A 37 8.46 30.23 -0.31
C ALA A 37 8.98 31.27 0.71
N SER A 38 8.31 31.43 1.85
CA SER A 38 8.76 32.31 2.95
C SER A 38 10.09 31.91 3.58
N GLN A 39 10.51 30.66 3.44
CA GLN A 39 11.79 30.18 3.95
C GLN A 39 12.95 30.47 2.98
N LEU A 40 12.67 30.83 1.73
CA LEU A 40 13.68 31.23 0.74
C LEU A 40 13.92 32.73 0.83
N LYS A 41 15.09 33.14 1.35
CA LYS A 41 15.41 34.56 1.59
C LYS A 41 16.20 35.18 0.44
N HIS A 42 17.15 34.45 -0.13
CA HIS A 42 18.02 34.97 -1.17
C HIS A 42 18.41 33.86 -2.16
N TYR A 43 18.52 34.25 -3.43
CA TYR A 43 19.05 33.42 -4.50
C TYR A 43 20.13 34.22 -5.23
N SER A 44 21.41 33.85 -5.04
CA SER A 44 22.55 34.50 -5.71
C SER A 44 23.34 33.47 -6.48
N GLY A 45 23.33 33.53 -7.81
CA GLY A 45 24.33 32.90 -8.68
C GLY A 45 24.69 31.43 -8.39
N GLY A 46 23.73 30.61 -7.94
CA GLY A 46 23.95 29.18 -7.63
C GLY A 46 23.92 28.82 -6.13
N ALA A 47 23.85 29.80 -5.24
CA ALA A 47 23.65 29.60 -3.80
C ALA A 47 22.26 30.08 -3.35
N VAL A 48 21.58 29.23 -2.57
CA VAL A 48 20.25 29.48 -2.04
C VAL A 48 20.33 29.61 -0.52
N VAL A 49 19.79 30.70 0.02
CA VAL A 49 19.78 30.96 1.46
C VAL A 49 18.39 30.67 2.03
N HIS A 50 18.33 29.63 2.86
CA HIS A 50 17.14 29.17 3.56
C HIS A 50 17.13 29.71 4.99
N HIS A 51 15.96 30.09 5.48
CA HIS A 51 15.74 30.45 6.87
C HIS A 51 14.66 29.53 7.44
N TYR A 52 15.01 28.71 8.43
CA TYR A 52 14.07 27.76 9.03
C TYR A 52 14.10 27.84 10.55
N TYR A 53 13.01 27.42 11.17
CA TYR A 53 12.92 27.28 12.61
C TYR A 53 13.44 25.90 13.01
N ASP A 54 14.50 25.87 13.80
CA ASP A 54 15.06 24.65 14.35
C ASP A 54 14.30 24.29 15.62
N HIS A 55 13.49 23.23 15.56
CA HIS A 55 12.68 22.79 16.70
C HIS A 55 13.50 22.22 17.85
N HIS A 56 14.75 21.80 17.61
CA HIS A 56 15.63 21.29 18.67
C HIS A 56 16.28 22.43 19.46
N SER A 57 16.76 23.47 18.76
CA SER A 57 17.36 24.64 19.40
C SER A 57 16.37 25.76 19.70
N GLN A 58 15.10 25.62 19.27
CA GLN A 58 14.04 26.62 19.36
C GLN A 58 14.41 28.00 18.80
N GLN A 59 15.27 28.02 17.78
CA GLN A 59 15.77 29.26 17.18
C GLN A 59 15.64 29.23 15.67
N TYR A 60 15.52 30.43 15.09
CA TYR A 60 15.59 30.59 13.65
C TYR A 60 17.03 30.53 13.18
N ARG A 61 17.31 29.61 12.26
CA ARG A 61 18.63 29.40 11.68
C ARG A 61 18.62 29.69 10.19
N ARG A 62 19.76 30.17 9.70
CA ARG A 62 20.01 30.42 8.30
C ARG A 62 20.95 29.34 7.75
N GLN A 63 20.59 28.74 6.63
CA GLN A 63 21.38 27.72 5.95
C GLN A 63 21.57 28.11 4.50
N THR A 64 22.82 28.14 4.06
CA THR A 64 23.18 28.35 2.65
C THR A 64 23.41 26.98 2.02
N LEU A 65 22.74 26.71 0.89
CA LEU A 65 22.84 25.47 0.13
C LEU A 65 23.24 25.80 -1.31
N SER A 66 23.91 24.85 -1.99
CA SER A 66 24.05 24.94 -3.45
C SER A 66 22.70 24.66 -4.13
N GLN A 67 22.57 25.11 -5.38
CA GLN A 67 21.39 24.88 -6.20
C GLN A 67 21.11 23.38 -6.38
N GLU A 68 22.13 22.57 -6.64
CA GLU A 68 22.00 21.13 -6.83
C GLU A 68 21.53 20.44 -5.56
N GLU A 69 22.07 20.86 -4.40
CA GLU A 69 21.68 20.27 -3.13
C GLU A 69 20.23 20.61 -2.78
N MET A 70 19.79 21.83 -3.06
CA MET A 70 18.39 22.22 -2.93
C MET A 70 17.49 21.33 -3.81
N ILE A 71 17.82 21.16 -5.09
CA ILE A 71 17.03 20.32 -6.02
C ILE A 71 16.98 18.87 -5.53
N ARG A 72 18.11 18.29 -5.11
CA ARG A 72 18.14 16.92 -4.54
C ARG A 72 17.20 16.78 -3.33
N ARG A 73 17.18 17.78 -2.45
CA ARG A 73 16.28 17.81 -1.29
C ARG A 73 14.81 17.96 -1.71
N TYR A 74 14.49 18.69 -2.77
CA TYR A 74 13.11 18.73 -3.28
C TYR A 74 12.67 17.40 -3.89
N VAL A 75 13.53 16.78 -4.70
CA VAL A 75 13.23 15.51 -5.38
C VAL A 75 13.01 14.39 -4.37
N SER A 76 13.74 14.37 -3.24
CA SER A 76 13.54 13.36 -2.20
C SER A 76 12.16 13.39 -1.53
N HIS A 77 11.43 14.51 -1.63
CA HIS A 77 10.07 14.63 -1.11
C HIS A 77 9.00 14.24 -2.14
N ILE A 78 9.38 14.04 -3.41
CA ILE A 78 8.44 13.59 -4.44
C ILE A 78 8.20 12.09 -4.22
N PRO A 79 6.96 11.69 -3.91
CA PRO A 79 6.66 10.30 -3.68
C PRO A 79 6.78 9.51 -4.99
N ALA A 80 7.17 8.22 -4.89
CA ALA A 80 7.31 7.35 -6.05
C ALA A 80 6.03 7.30 -6.89
N ARG A 81 6.17 7.03 -8.19
CA ARG A 81 5.03 6.92 -9.11
C ARG A 81 4.02 5.91 -8.56
N HIS A 82 2.74 6.33 -8.48
CA HIS A 82 1.62 5.57 -7.89
C HIS A 82 1.60 5.46 -6.36
N PHE A 83 2.49 6.14 -5.63
CA PHE A 83 2.39 6.22 -4.18
C PHE A 83 1.23 7.14 -3.78
N LYS A 84 0.17 6.54 -3.24
CA LYS A 84 -0.98 7.27 -2.72
C LYS A 84 -0.59 7.96 -1.41
N MET A 85 -0.56 9.29 -1.40
CA MET A 85 -0.30 10.09 -0.18
C MET A 85 -1.37 9.88 0.90
N ILE A 86 -2.64 9.71 0.50
CA ILE A 86 -3.76 9.45 1.41
C ILE A 86 -4.30 8.04 1.15
N ARG A 87 -4.03 7.10 2.08
CA ARG A 87 -4.46 5.70 1.95
C ARG A 87 -5.64 5.31 2.85
N TYR A 88 -5.79 5.97 4.01
CA TYR A 88 -6.67 5.50 5.08
C TYR A 88 -7.75 6.51 5.50
N TYR A 89 -7.79 7.69 4.90
CA TYR A 89 -8.69 8.77 5.28
C TYR A 89 -9.69 9.12 4.18
N GLY A 90 -10.88 9.58 4.61
CA GLY A 90 -11.93 10.10 3.75
C GLY A 90 -12.49 9.07 2.76
N PHE A 91 -12.92 9.56 1.60
CA PHE A 91 -13.46 8.76 0.52
C PHE A 91 -12.37 7.97 -0.25
N LEU A 92 -11.08 8.29 -0.07
CA LEU A 92 -9.97 7.56 -0.69
C LEU A 92 -9.54 6.32 0.11
N ALA A 93 -10.07 6.12 1.31
CA ALA A 93 -9.77 4.96 2.15
C ALA A 93 -10.17 3.65 1.47
N ASN A 94 -9.26 2.66 1.39
CA ASN A 94 -9.47 1.41 0.63
C ASN A 94 -10.83 0.73 0.89
N ARG A 95 -11.27 0.65 2.16
CA ARG A 95 -12.55 0.00 2.55
C ARG A 95 -13.79 0.76 2.09
N LYS A 96 -13.70 2.09 1.97
CA LYS A 96 -14.84 2.97 1.65
C LYS A 96 -14.81 3.48 0.21
N ARG A 97 -13.64 3.43 -0.45
CA ARG A 97 -13.41 3.96 -1.80
C ARG A 97 -14.42 3.47 -2.81
N GLY A 98 -14.69 2.18 -2.88
CA GLY A 98 -15.64 1.64 -3.85
C GLY A 98 -17.06 2.21 -3.73
N ARG A 99 -17.50 2.60 -2.53
CA ARG A 99 -18.86 3.14 -2.30
C ARG A 99 -18.93 4.66 -2.29
N LEU A 100 -17.88 5.33 -1.82
CA LEU A 100 -17.87 6.78 -1.67
C LEU A 100 -17.34 7.51 -2.90
N LEU A 101 -16.50 6.87 -3.72
CA LEU A 101 -15.87 7.53 -4.85
C LEU A 101 -16.87 7.82 -5.98
N SER A 102 -17.86 6.94 -6.20
CA SER A 102 -18.96 7.21 -7.15
C SER A 102 -19.71 8.48 -6.77
N LYS A 103 -20.13 8.61 -5.52
CA LYS A 103 -20.82 9.82 -5.02
C LYS A 103 -20.02 11.11 -5.21
N VAL A 104 -18.69 11.02 -5.15
CA VAL A 104 -17.80 12.17 -5.38
C VAL A 104 -17.77 12.53 -6.86
N TYR A 105 -17.74 11.55 -7.77
CA TYR A 105 -17.84 11.81 -9.20
C TYR A 105 -19.19 12.41 -9.58
N ASP A 106 -20.28 11.90 -9.00
CA ASP A 106 -21.64 12.45 -9.21
C ASP A 106 -21.72 13.91 -8.71
N ALA A 107 -21.15 14.20 -7.53
CA ALA A 107 -21.16 15.56 -6.97
C ALA A 107 -20.26 16.56 -7.70
N LEU A 108 -19.31 16.08 -8.50
CA LEU A 108 -18.37 16.89 -9.27
C LEU A 108 -18.69 16.90 -10.78
N ASP A 109 -19.84 16.32 -11.19
CA ASP A 109 -20.22 16.11 -12.59
C ASP A 109 -19.10 15.48 -13.44
N MET A 110 -18.39 14.52 -12.87
CA MET A 110 -17.29 13.81 -13.53
C MET A 110 -17.75 12.48 -14.12
N ILE A 111 -17.21 12.12 -15.28
CA ILE A 111 -17.41 10.81 -15.89
C ILE A 111 -16.76 9.75 -14.99
N HIS A 112 -17.54 8.72 -14.62
CA HIS A 112 -17.04 7.58 -13.86
C HIS A 112 -15.99 6.83 -14.69
N PRO A 113 -14.76 6.63 -14.17
CA PRO A 113 -13.77 5.82 -14.88
C PRO A 113 -14.28 4.39 -14.99
N ASN A 114 -14.24 3.85 -16.22
CA ASN A 114 -14.65 2.47 -16.47
C ASN A 114 -13.77 1.52 -15.65
N VAL A 115 -14.40 0.63 -14.88
CA VAL A 115 -13.68 -0.39 -14.12
C VAL A 115 -13.28 -1.47 -15.12
N PRO A 116 -11.97 -1.69 -15.38
CA PRO A 116 -11.57 -2.76 -16.28
C PRO A 116 -12.07 -4.09 -15.75
N GLU A 117 -12.64 -4.90 -16.64
CA GLU A 117 -13.04 -6.26 -16.29
C GLU A 117 -11.82 -7.04 -15.79
N LYS A 118 -12.00 -7.71 -14.65
CA LYS A 118 -10.92 -8.54 -14.11
C LYS A 118 -10.78 -9.76 -15.04
N PRO A 119 -9.58 -10.06 -15.54
CA PRO A 119 -9.39 -11.23 -16.37
C PRO A 119 -9.80 -12.48 -15.59
N GLY A 120 -10.62 -13.32 -16.23
CA GLY A 120 -10.98 -14.63 -15.68
C GLY A 120 -9.77 -15.56 -15.56
N PHE A 121 -9.96 -16.69 -14.88
CA PHE A 121 -8.91 -17.71 -14.69
C PHE A 121 -8.20 -18.09 -15.99
N ALA A 122 -8.93 -18.37 -17.07
CA ALA A 122 -8.33 -18.75 -18.33
C ALA A 122 -7.47 -17.66 -18.97
N ALA A 123 -7.87 -16.40 -18.88
CA ALA A 123 -7.06 -15.28 -19.39
C ALA A 123 -5.75 -15.15 -18.60
N LEU A 124 -5.81 -15.35 -17.28
CA LEU A 124 -4.62 -15.34 -16.42
C LEU A 124 -3.66 -16.50 -16.74
N ILE A 125 -4.19 -17.73 -16.87
CA ILE A 125 -3.37 -18.91 -17.19
C ILE A 125 -2.79 -18.80 -18.60
N LYS A 126 -3.57 -18.33 -19.57
CA LYS A 126 -3.08 -18.08 -20.93
C LYS A 126 -1.97 -17.04 -20.93
N GLY A 127 -2.08 -15.97 -20.16
CA GLY A 127 -0.99 -14.98 -20.04
C GLY A 127 0.28 -15.55 -19.38
N PHE A 128 0.13 -16.47 -18.43
CA PHE A 128 1.27 -17.04 -17.68
C PHE A 128 1.99 -18.19 -18.42
N LEU A 129 1.22 -19.14 -18.97
CA LEU A 129 1.73 -20.35 -19.63
C LEU A 129 1.69 -20.29 -21.15
N ASN A 130 1.22 -19.17 -21.72
CA ASN A 130 0.95 -19.01 -23.15
C ASN A 130 0.05 -20.11 -23.77
N THR A 131 -0.71 -20.81 -22.92
CA THR A 131 -1.53 -21.97 -23.28
C THR A 131 -2.93 -21.78 -22.69
N ASP A 132 -3.97 -21.94 -23.51
CA ASP A 132 -5.35 -21.83 -23.04
C ASP A 132 -5.76 -23.10 -22.29
N PRO A 133 -6.14 -23.02 -20.99
CA PRO A 133 -6.53 -24.20 -20.21
C PRO A 133 -7.83 -24.86 -20.70
N TYR A 134 -8.61 -24.19 -21.55
CA TYR A 134 -9.83 -24.73 -22.13
C TYR A 134 -9.64 -25.18 -23.59
N GLN A 135 -8.41 -25.27 -24.07
CA GLN A 135 -8.11 -25.78 -25.41
C GLN A 135 -7.34 -27.10 -25.31
N CYS A 136 -7.75 -28.08 -26.12
CA CYS A 136 -7.03 -29.34 -26.24
C CYS A 136 -5.68 -29.11 -26.94
N ILE A 137 -4.58 -29.51 -26.29
CA ILE A 137 -3.22 -29.40 -26.84
C ILE A 137 -2.99 -30.30 -28.07
N LEU A 138 -3.81 -31.34 -28.26
CA LEU A 138 -3.64 -32.30 -29.35
C LEU A 138 -4.44 -31.93 -30.60
N CYS A 139 -5.69 -31.49 -30.43
CA CYS A 139 -6.60 -31.23 -31.56
C CYS A 139 -7.08 -29.78 -31.67
N GLY A 140 -6.70 -28.90 -30.74
CA GLY A 140 -7.08 -27.48 -30.77
C GLY A 140 -8.55 -27.19 -30.45
N ASN A 141 -9.38 -28.21 -30.23
CA ASN A 141 -10.81 -28.04 -29.91
C ASN A 141 -11.02 -27.54 -28.47
N ARG A 142 -12.14 -26.85 -28.25
CA ARG A 142 -12.52 -26.31 -26.94
C ARG A 142 -12.99 -27.44 -26.00
N LEU A 143 -12.32 -27.58 -24.87
CA LEU A 143 -12.68 -28.51 -23.81
C LEU A 143 -14.01 -28.08 -23.18
N ARG A 144 -14.89 -29.05 -22.94
CA ARG A 144 -16.14 -28.84 -22.20
C ARG A 144 -15.93 -29.31 -20.76
N PHE A 145 -16.41 -28.52 -19.82
CA PHE A 145 -16.44 -28.92 -18.42
C PHE A 145 -17.35 -30.13 -18.26
N MET A 146 -16.84 -31.21 -17.66
CA MET A 146 -17.61 -32.43 -17.41
C MET A 146 -18.04 -32.52 -15.94
N SER A 147 -17.09 -32.46 -15.03
CA SER A 147 -17.33 -32.50 -13.58
C SER A 147 -16.18 -31.83 -12.83
N ALA A 148 -16.44 -31.46 -11.58
CA ALA A 148 -15.41 -31.06 -10.63
C ALA A 148 -15.58 -31.88 -9.37
N GLU A 149 -14.54 -32.61 -9.00
CA GLU A 149 -14.47 -33.28 -7.72
C GLU A 149 -13.83 -32.34 -6.71
N LYS A 150 -14.49 -32.16 -5.56
CA LYS A 150 -13.97 -31.31 -4.51
C LYS A 150 -12.82 -32.05 -3.82
N GLY A 151 -11.60 -31.56 -4.01
CA GLY A 151 -10.45 -32.03 -3.25
C GLY A 151 -10.59 -31.78 -1.76
N LEU A 152 -9.84 -32.55 -0.96
CA LEU A 152 -9.66 -32.30 0.47
C LEU A 152 -9.17 -30.86 0.68
N HIS A 153 -9.63 -30.23 1.78
CA HIS A 153 -9.23 -28.87 2.10
C HIS A 153 -7.70 -28.78 2.24
N ALA A 154 -7.10 -27.67 1.80
CA ALA A 154 -5.65 -27.50 1.79
C ALA A 154 -5.01 -27.75 3.17
N VAL A 155 -5.73 -27.40 4.25
CA VAL A 155 -5.28 -27.65 5.63
C VAL A 155 -5.14 -29.16 5.91
N THR A 156 -6.09 -29.97 5.47
CA THR A 156 -6.10 -31.42 5.66
C THR A 156 -5.00 -32.09 4.83
N LEU A 157 -4.83 -31.66 3.57
CA LEU A 157 -3.72 -32.14 2.72
C LEU A 157 -2.35 -31.79 3.31
N LEU A 158 -2.20 -30.60 3.89
CA LEU A 158 -0.97 -30.17 4.54
C LEU A 158 -0.71 -30.94 5.84
N SER A 159 -1.73 -31.23 6.65
CA SER A 159 -1.55 -32.08 7.84
C SER A 159 -1.15 -33.50 7.45
N GLU A 160 -1.85 -34.12 6.49
CA GLU A 160 -1.53 -35.47 6.02
C GLU A 160 -0.11 -35.56 5.43
N ARG A 161 0.32 -34.52 4.68
CA ARG A 161 1.69 -34.45 4.14
C ARG A 161 2.73 -34.34 5.26
N ARG A 162 2.46 -33.52 6.29
CA ARG A 162 3.34 -33.38 7.47
C ARG A 162 3.43 -34.70 8.23
N ASP A 163 2.32 -35.41 8.38
CA ASP A 163 2.27 -36.70 9.08
C ASP A 163 3.02 -37.78 8.29
N LYS A 164 2.89 -37.81 6.96
CA LYS A 164 3.69 -38.70 6.09
C LYS A 164 5.18 -38.39 6.16
N MET A 165 5.57 -37.11 6.19
CA MET A 165 6.98 -36.70 6.34
C MET A 165 7.54 -37.06 7.72
N ALA A 166 6.75 -36.89 8.79
CA ALA A 166 7.13 -37.29 10.14
C ALA A 166 7.39 -38.80 10.23
N LYS A 167 6.52 -39.63 9.63
CA LYS A 167 6.68 -41.09 9.55
C LYS A 167 7.91 -41.52 8.73
N LYS A 168 8.23 -40.82 7.64
CA LYS A 168 9.33 -41.21 6.72
C LYS A 168 10.72 -40.79 7.20
N HIS A 169 10.85 -39.69 7.95
CA HIS A 169 12.15 -39.10 8.31
C HIS A 169 12.36 -38.95 9.83
N GLY A 170 11.50 -39.53 10.66
CA GLY A 170 11.59 -39.38 12.13
C GLY A 170 11.44 -37.93 12.60
N TYR A 171 10.92 -37.04 11.75
CA TYR A 171 10.79 -35.62 12.03
C TYR A 171 9.66 -35.40 13.03
N LYS A 172 9.99 -35.01 14.27
CA LYS A 172 8.99 -34.55 15.26
C LYS A 172 8.58 -33.10 14.92
N PRO A 173 7.34 -32.83 14.47
CA PRO A 173 6.91 -31.47 14.23
C PRO A 173 6.89 -30.66 15.54
N ARG A 174 7.32 -29.39 15.48
CA ARG A 174 7.24 -28.50 16.66
C ARG A 174 5.78 -28.36 17.11
N PRO A 175 5.49 -28.42 18.42
CA PRO A 175 4.13 -28.24 18.92
C PRO A 175 3.58 -26.88 18.49
N LYS A 176 2.31 -26.85 18.06
CA LYS A 176 1.61 -25.60 17.76
C LYS A 176 1.57 -24.80 19.06
N ILE A 177 2.19 -23.61 19.07
CA ILE A 177 2.02 -22.65 20.15
C ILE A 177 0.55 -22.24 20.13
N SER A 178 -0.26 -22.84 20.99
CA SER A 178 -1.62 -22.38 21.27
C SER A 178 -1.47 -21.07 22.03
N VAL A 179 -1.45 -19.95 21.32
CA VAL A 179 -1.67 -18.65 21.96
C VAL A 179 -3.13 -18.65 22.43
N PRO A 180 -3.41 -18.61 23.74
CA PRO A 180 -4.78 -18.51 24.21
C PRO A 180 -5.32 -17.16 23.72
N ILE A 181 -6.43 -17.20 23.00
CA ILE A 181 -7.22 -16.01 22.72
C ILE A 181 -7.82 -15.61 24.06
N ILE A 182 -7.20 -14.65 24.75
CA ILE A 182 -7.77 -14.03 25.94
C ILE A 182 -8.94 -13.17 25.44
N SER A 183 -10.15 -13.74 25.50
CA SER A 183 -11.40 -13.00 25.37
C SER A 183 -11.62 -12.22 26.67
N VAL A 184 -11.15 -10.98 26.73
CA VAL A 184 -11.57 -10.04 27.79
C VAL A 184 -12.96 -9.53 27.40
N PHE A 185 -13.99 -10.19 27.92
CA PHE A 185 -15.30 -9.58 28.11
C PHE A 185 -15.33 -9.04 29.54
N GLY A 186 -15.57 -7.74 29.67
CA GLY A 186 -15.63 -6.96 30.91
C GLY A 186 -15.71 -5.49 30.55
#